data_AF-A0A425WM25-F1
#
_entry.id   AF-A0A425WM25-F1
#
_cell.length_a   1.000
_cell.length_b   1.000
_cell.length_c   1.000
_cell.angle_alpha   90.00
_cell.angle_beta   90.00
_cell.angle_gamma   90.00
#
_symmetry.space_group_name_H-M   'P 1'
#
loop_
_entity.id
_entity.type
_entity.pdbx_description
1 polymer ?
#
loop_
_entity_poly.entity_id
_entity_poly.type
_entity_poly.pdbx_seq_one_letter_code
_entity_poly.pdbx_strand_id
1 'polypeptide(L)' 'MPRPRAASLLDRDNISRFGGDPVNVTIVGQSDGRTKIMTLACMERTQGLFSKGVIQSGYIFDTTQQQSQQATH' A
#
# COMPACT_ATOMS: atom_id res chain seq x y z
N MET A 1 18.10 3.27 19.34
CA MET A 1 18.36 2.81 17.96
C MET A 1 17.28 3.37 17.04
N PRO A 2 17.57 4.26 16.09
CA PRO A 2 16.55 4.72 15.14
C PRO A 2 16.29 3.59 14.12
N ARG A 3 15.03 3.14 14.05
CA ARG A 3 14.58 2.10 13.12
C ARG A 3 14.61 2.64 11.67
N PRO A 4 14.88 1.79 10.67
CA PRO A 4 14.90 2.21 9.27
C PRO A 4 13.52 2.69 8.84
N ARG A 5 13.41 3.98 8.47
CA ARG A 5 12.23 4.54 7.81
C ARG A 5 12.23 4.01 6.38
N ALA A 6 11.44 2.98 6.10
CA ALA A 6 11.13 2.54 4.72
C ALA A 6 10.41 3.63 3.88
N ALA A 7 10.24 4.83 4.43
CA ALA A 7 9.46 5.94 3.89
C ALA A 7 10.31 7.05 3.26
N SER A 8 11.64 6.94 3.17
CA SER A 8 12.49 8.05 2.65
C SER A 8 12.27 8.38 1.17
N LEU A 9 11.51 7.55 0.43
CA LEU A 9 11.14 7.82 -0.98
C LEU A 9 9.77 8.50 -1.11
N LEU A 10 8.88 8.36 -0.12
CA LEU A 10 7.59 9.05 -0.03
C LEU A 10 7.68 10.18 0.99
N ASP A 11 8.80 10.89 0.99
CA ASP A 11 9.10 11.91 1.98
C ASP A 11 8.13 13.08 1.76
N ARG A 12 7.03 13.08 2.52
CA ARG A 12 5.95 14.08 2.42
C ARG A 12 6.49 15.50 2.51
N ASP A 13 7.52 15.69 3.33
CA ASP A 13 8.19 16.97 3.49
C ASP A 13 8.84 17.46 2.18
N ASN A 14 9.38 16.54 1.36
CA ASN A 14 9.94 16.91 0.07
C ASN A 14 8.87 17.28 -0.95
N ILE A 15 7.68 16.70 -0.88
CA ILE A 15 6.62 16.96 -1.87
C ILE A 15 6.15 18.41 -1.83
N SER A 16 6.12 19.02 -0.64
CA SER A 16 5.78 20.43 -0.46
C SER A 16 6.75 21.37 -1.20
N ARG A 17 8.02 20.97 -1.31
CA ARG A 17 9.07 21.74 -2.00
C ARG A 17 8.89 21.78 -3.52
N PHE A 18 8.17 20.81 -4.08
CA PHE A 18 7.80 20.76 -5.49
C PHE A 18 6.39 21.36 -5.75
N GLY A 19 5.77 21.98 -4.74
CA GLY A 19 4.41 22.51 -4.82
C GLY A 19 3.31 21.45 -4.70
N GLY A 20 3.66 20.23 -4.27
CA GLY A 20 2.71 19.16 -4.01
C GLY A 20 2.08 19.27 -2.62
N ASP A 21 0.90 18.67 -2.45
CA ASP A 21 0.21 18.61 -1.17
C ASP A 21 0.56 17.32 -0.40
N PRO A 22 1.28 17.40 0.74
CA PRO A 22 1.65 16.24 1.54
C PRO A 22 0.45 15.50 2.16
N VAL A 23 -0.73 16.13 2.28
CA VAL A 23 -1.94 15.46 2.78
C VAL A 23 -2.77 14.82 1.67
N ASN A 24 -2.42 15.00 0.39
CA ASN A 24 -3.12 14.44 -0.75
C ASN A 24 -2.19 13.63 -1.67
N VAL A 25 -1.41 12.73 -1.07
CA VAL A 25 -0.49 11.84 -1.81
C VAL A 25 -1.24 10.61 -2.32
N THR A 26 -1.12 10.31 -3.62
CA THR A 26 -1.68 9.10 -4.23
C THR A 26 -0.57 8.22 -4.77
N ILE A 27 -0.54 6.95 -4.36
CA ILE A 27 0.40 5.96 -4.90
C ILE A 27 -0.29 5.09 -5.96
N VAL A 28 0.40 4.82 -7.07
CA VAL A 28 -0.15 4.06 -8.21
C VAL A 28 0.78 2.91 -8.54
N GLY A 29 0.22 1.72 -8.75
CA GLY A 29 0.98 0.48 -8.90
C GLY A 29 0.44 -0.38 -10.03
N GLN A 30 1.35 -0.92 -10.82
CA GLN A 30 1.08 -1.80 -11.96
C GLN A 30 1.92 -3.07 -11.83
N SER A 31 1.44 -4.19 -12.37
CA SER A 31 2.09 -5.50 -12.26
C SER A 31 2.43 -5.86 -10.79
N ASP A 32 3.68 -6.10 -10.44
CA ASP A 32 4.12 -6.39 -9.07
C ASP A 32 4.02 -5.20 -8.11
N GLY A 33 3.96 -3.98 -8.65
CA GLY A 33 3.76 -2.75 -7.87
C GLY A 33 2.42 -2.71 -7.14
N ARG A 34 1.44 -3.49 -7.60
CA ARG A 34 0.10 -3.60 -7.02
C ARG A 34 0.10 -4.27 -5.66
N THR A 35 0.81 -5.38 -5.57
CA THR A 35 0.96 -6.14 -4.32
C THR A 35 1.66 -5.29 -3.28
N LYS A 36 2.64 -4.47 -3.68
CA LYS A 36 3.33 -3.54 -2.77
C LYS A 36 2.37 -2.48 -2.22
N ILE A 37 1.52 -1.88 -3.06
CA ILE A 37 0.51 -0.91 -2.60
C ILE A 37 -0.45 -1.56 -1.60
N MET A 38 -0.89 -2.79 -1.87
CA MET A 38 -1.79 -3.51 -0.97
C MET A 38 -1.13 -3.84 0.37
N THR A 39 0.10 -4.35 0.33
CA THR A 39 0.90 -4.62 1.53
C THR A 39 1.06 -3.35 2.36
N LEU A 40 1.35 -2.21 1.72
CA LEU A 40 1.44 -0.93 2.42
C LEU A 40 0.07 -0.55 3.01
N ALA A 41 -1.02 -0.61 2.25
CA ALA A 41 -2.36 -0.26 2.73
C ALA A 41 -2.80 -1.05 3.99
N CYS A 42 -2.33 -2.30 4.15
CA CYS A 42 -2.61 -3.13 5.32
C CYS A 42 -1.65 -2.91 6.51
N MET A 43 -0.56 -2.15 6.34
CA MET A 43 0.42 -1.90 7.40
C MET A 43 0.08 -0.64 8.21
N GLU A 44 -0.13 -0.81 9.52
CA GLU A 44 -0.29 0.33 10.45
C GLU A 44 0.88 1.33 10.38
N ARG A 45 2.10 0.85 10.15
CA ARG A 45 3.31 1.69 10.04
C ARG A 45 3.32 2.62 8.82
N THR A 46 2.35 2.48 7.91
CA THR A 46 2.24 3.32 6.72
C THR A 46 1.03 4.25 6.79
N GLN A 47 0.27 4.21 7.88
CA GLN A 47 -0.82 5.14 8.14
C GLN A 47 -0.29 6.57 8.09
N GLY A 48 -0.93 7.41 7.27
CA GLY A 48 -0.48 8.77 7.05
C GLY A 48 0.80 8.90 6.20
N LEU A 49 1.21 7.88 5.44
CA LEU A 49 2.25 8.03 4.38
C LEU A 49 1.66 8.35 3.01
N PHE A 50 0.48 7.83 2.68
CA PHE A 50 -0.29 8.19 1.49
C PHE A 50 -1.77 8.28 1.83
N SER A 51 -2.54 8.99 1.01
CA SER A 51 -3.97 9.25 1.23
C SER A 51 -4.84 8.35 0.36
N LYS A 52 -4.34 7.95 -0.81
CA LYS A 52 -5.05 7.14 -1.80
C LYS A 52 -4.10 6.15 -2.48
N GLY A 53 -4.63 5.00 -2.90
CA GLY A 53 -3.90 3.98 -3.65
C GLY A 53 -4.67 3.54 -4.89
N VAL A 54 -3.99 3.40 -6.03
CA VAL A 54 -4.58 2.89 -7.28
C VAL A 54 -3.85 1.63 -7.73
N ILE A 55 -4.62 0.57 -7.95
CA ILE A 55 -4.14 -0.74 -8.40
C ILE A 55 -4.58 -0.93 -9.86
N GLN A 56 -3.61 -1.08 -10.77
CA GLN A 56 -3.89 -1.25 -12.20
C GLN A 56 -3.98 -2.74 -12.59
N SER A 57 -4.42 -3.09 -13.81
CA SER A 57 -4.39 -4.47 -14.36
C SER A 57 -5.06 -5.62 -13.56
N GLY A 58 -5.96 -5.32 -12.60
CA GLY A 58 -6.74 -6.31 -11.83
C GLY A 58 -5.94 -7.09 -10.78
N TYR A 59 -6.45 -7.18 -9.55
CA TYR A 59 -5.85 -7.96 -8.46
C TYR A 59 -6.92 -8.87 -7.89
N ILE A 60 -6.63 -10.18 -7.79
CA ILE A 60 -7.56 -11.16 -7.21
C ILE A 60 -7.16 -11.33 -5.75
N PHE A 61 -8.02 -10.85 -4.85
CA PHE A 61 -7.93 -11.18 -3.43
C PHE A 61 -8.66 -12.51 -3.23
N ASP A 62 -7.94 -13.63 -3.31
CA ASP A 62 -8.54 -14.91 -2.95
C ASP A 62 -8.73 -14.94 -1.42
N THR A 63 -9.96 -14.65 -1.01
CA THR A 63 -10.40 -14.66 0.39
C THR A 63 -10.94 -16.04 0.80
N THR A 64 -10.91 -17.02 -0.11
CA THR A 64 -11.65 -18.27 0.03
C THR A 64 -10.69 -19.45 0.16
N GLN A 65 -9.88 -19.47 1.21
CA GLN A 65 -9.06 -20.64 1.59
C GLN A 65 -9.42 -21.16 3.00
N GLN A 66 -10.67 -20.99 3.44
CA GLN A 66 -11.14 -21.52 4.74
C GLN A 66 -12.46 -22.31 4.70
N GLN A 67 -13.10 -22.53 3.55
CA GLN A 67 -14.36 -23.30 3.49
C GLN A 67 -14.29 -24.64 2.74
N SER A 68 -13.18 -25.00 2.09
CA SER A 68 -13.07 -26.28 1.35
C SER A 68 -12.55 -27.47 2.16
N GLN A 69 -12.15 -27.28 3.44
CA GLN A 69 -11.71 -28.39 4.32
C GLN A 69 -12.81 -28.94 5.25
N GLN A 70 -14.02 -28.39 5.24
CA GLN A 70 -15.13 -28.87 6.09
C GLN A 70 -16.16 -29.74 5.34
N ALA A 71 -15.98 -30.00 4.04
CA ALA A 71 -16.97 -30.73 3.22
C ALA A 71 -16.51 -32.12 2.74
N THR A 72 -15.50 -32.72 3.40
CA THR A 72 -15.17 -34.13 3.19
C THR A 72 -15.17 -34.85 4.53
N HIS A 73 -16.36 -35.26 4.99
CA HIS A 73 -16.51 -36.36 5.92
C HIS A 73 -17.78 -37.15 5.63
#